data_AF-A0A9N9D001-F1
#
_entry.id   AF-A0A9N9D001-F1
#
_cell.length_a   1.000
_cell.length_b   1.000
_cell.length_c   1.000
_cell.angle_alpha   90.00
_cell.angle_beta   90.00
_cell.angle_gamma   90.00
#
_symmetry.space_group_name_H-M   'P 1'
#
loop_
_entity.id
_entity.type
_entity.pdbx_description
1 polymer ?
#
loop_
_entity_poly.entity_id
_entity_poly.type
_entity_poly.pdbx_seq_one_letter_code
_entity_poly.pdbx_strand_id
1 'polypeptide(L)'
;MAEDSSDSILSALTIPKIPNNGFDAHTFYYDFIKDVANFLLRNTRLHLPPKRTFTILEIEFYLRDEVNDHCDPFSHGHEHQLTCGEWYFHHVGRFGYRGGSRKGIDITFGSKNRNIYGGILIRAIRDDETNQVIEGPSLVVDKILELCDVDQQGGIRKLVEVKWKGQSGISTNMENSNGLVYLEKIDDENANNVDMSMIIGKKRRKNATVVTSPFFTQAFSKRIKKDYHEDSSMNRSTSELVLYSSPRVGLTLFNTQPSPSCRLRYLLKPYRFFLFPHLLNKGKMQIVIGLYERFKNIDKVSEASNISRSVVERCIKEMTAGMNNGNINDFVGKKGRGTNGNDYCRMVGAVRKWETETYNKSEREHI
;
A
#
# COMPACT_ATOMS: atom_id res chain seq x y z
N MET A 1 -4.33 -27.50 30.36
CA MET A 1 -3.30 -26.99 29.43
C MET A 1 -3.94 -25.81 28.73
N ALA A 2 -3.48 -24.60 29.00
CA ALA A 2 -4.03 -23.41 28.37
C ALA A 2 -3.60 -23.44 26.90
N GLU A 3 -4.55 -23.65 25.98
CA GLU A 3 -4.33 -23.29 24.58
C GLU A 3 -4.06 -21.79 24.56
N ASP A 4 -2.85 -21.44 24.14
CA ASP A 4 -2.38 -20.08 24.00
C ASP A 4 -3.37 -19.34 23.09
N SER A 5 -4.14 -18.42 23.67
CA SER A 5 -5.15 -17.61 22.97
C SER A 5 -4.44 -16.52 22.15
N SER A 6 -3.52 -16.93 21.27
CA SER A 6 -2.73 -16.03 20.47
C SER A 6 -3.66 -15.27 19.53
N ASP A 7 -3.66 -13.95 19.63
CA ASP A 7 -4.40 -13.09 18.71
C ASP A 7 -4.04 -13.46 17.26
N SER A 8 -5.04 -13.88 16.48
CA SER A 8 -4.82 -14.36 15.11
C SER A 8 -4.25 -13.30 14.16
N ILE A 9 -4.57 -12.03 14.39
CA ILE A 9 -4.03 -10.91 13.61
C ILE A 9 -2.55 -10.73 13.97
N LEU A 10 -2.23 -10.75 15.27
CA LEU A 10 -0.83 -10.66 15.73
C LEU A 10 0.01 -11.84 15.22
N SER A 11 -0.57 -13.03 15.22
CA SER A 11 0.07 -14.25 14.70
C SER A 11 0.41 -14.12 13.22
N ALA A 12 -0.53 -13.58 12.41
CA ALA A 12 -0.29 -13.34 10.99
C ALA A 12 0.80 -12.28 10.74
N LEU A 13 0.91 -11.26 11.60
CA LEU A 13 1.90 -10.18 11.47
C LEU A 13 3.30 -10.56 12.01
N THR A 14 3.42 -11.67 12.74
CA THR A 14 4.69 -12.04 13.37
C THR A 14 5.66 -12.59 12.34
N ILE A 15 6.79 -11.88 12.14
CA ILE A 15 7.85 -12.32 11.22
C ILE A 15 8.30 -13.74 11.63
N PRO A 16 8.26 -14.74 10.74
CA PRO A 16 8.62 -16.11 11.06
C PRO A 16 10.09 -16.23 11.45
N LYS A 17 10.47 -17.38 12.04
CA LYS A 17 11.85 -17.65 12.38
C LYS A 17 12.72 -17.56 11.13
N ILE A 18 13.80 -16.78 11.21
CA ILE A 18 14.72 -16.58 10.10
C ILE A 18 15.54 -17.87 9.92
N PRO A 19 15.69 -18.40 8.70
CA PRO A 19 16.51 -19.58 8.44
C PRO A 19 17.97 -19.36 8.82
N ASN A 20 18.61 -20.39 9.41
CA ASN A 20 20.00 -20.29 9.88
C ASN A 20 21.05 -20.38 8.76
N ASN A 21 20.68 -20.91 7.58
CA ASN A 21 21.61 -21.19 6.48
C ASN A 21 21.26 -20.36 5.26
N GLY A 22 22.27 -19.96 4.48
CA GLY A 22 22.21 -19.08 3.30
C GLY A 22 20.84 -19.06 2.62
N PHE A 23 20.06 -18.05 2.92
CA PHE A 23 18.75 -17.80 2.34
C PHE A 23 18.77 -16.45 1.63
N ASP A 24 17.96 -16.32 0.58
CA ASP A 24 17.74 -15.01 -0.03
C ASP A 24 16.74 -14.22 0.81
N ALA A 25 17.24 -13.22 1.54
CA ALA A 25 16.42 -12.41 2.42
C ALA A 25 15.28 -11.71 1.67
N HIS A 26 15.51 -11.27 0.43
CA HIS A 26 14.49 -10.61 -0.37
C HIS A 26 13.31 -11.53 -0.69
N THR A 27 13.55 -12.78 -1.07
CA THR A 27 12.52 -13.79 -1.33
C THR A 27 11.79 -14.16 -0.04
N PHE A 28 12.54 -14.43 1.04
CA PHE A 28 11.97 -14.77 2.35
C PHE A 28 10.99 -13.71 2.84
N TYR A 29 11.40 -12.44 2.84
CA TYR A 29 10.51 -11.36 3.26
C TYR A 29 9.39 -11.12 2.27
N TYR A 30 9.61 -11.28 0.95
CA TYR A 30 8.55 -11.12 -0.03
C TYR A 30 7.42 -12.13 0.18
N ASP A 31 7.75 -13.41 0.43
CA ASP A 31 6.74 -14.45 0.68
C ASP A 31 5.96 -14.14 1.96
N PHE A 32 6.66 -13.79 3.04
CA PHE A 32 6.03 -13.40 4.29
C PHE A 32 5.09 -12.18 4.13
N ILE A 33 5.56 -11.08 3.56
CA ILE A 33 4.71 -9.88 3.42
C ILE A 33 3.54 -10.11 2.44
N LYS A 34 3.69 -11.01 1.47
CA LYS A 34 2.61 -11.38 0.56
C LYS A 34 1.52 -12.14 1.31
N ASP A 35 1.88 -13.04 2.22
CA ASP A 35 0.93 -13.74 3.09
C ASP A 35 0.23 -12.77 4.04
N VAL A 36 0.97 -11.85 4.65
CA VAL A 36 0.42 -10.77 5.47
C VAL A 36 -0.55 -9.91 4.64
N ALA A 37 -0.17 -9.52 3.43
CA ALA A 37 -1.02 -8.72 2.56
C ALA A 37 -2.31 -9.45 2.19
N ASN A 38 -2.21 -10.74 1.91
CA ASN A 38 -3.36 -11.58 1.61
C ASN A 38 -4.32 -11.64 2.80
N PHE A 39 -3.81 -11.85 4.00
CA PHE A 39 -4.58 -11.86 5.24
C PHE A 39 -5.24 -10.50 5.51
N LEU A 40 -4.47 -9.41 5.53
CA LEU A 40 -5.00 -8.07 5.85
C LEU A 40 -6.06 -7.61 4.85
N LEU A 41 -5.82 -7.78 3.54
CA LEU A 41 -6.73 -7.24 2.53
C LEU A 41 -8.01 -8.07 2.37
N ARG A 42 -8.00 -9.37 2.67
CA ARG A 42 -9.14 -10.28 2.43
C ARG A 42 -9.86 -10.70 3.70
N ASN A 43 -9.10 -10.93 4.76
CA ASN A 43 -9.57 -11.58 5.98
C ASN A 43 -9.66 -10.60 7.16
N THR A 44 -9.61 -9.29 6.91
CA THR A 44 -9.84 -8.29 7.97
C THR A 44 -10.81 -7.19 7.56
N ARG A 45 -11.45 -6.59 8.56
CA ARG A 45 -12.13 -5.29 8.47
C ARG A 45 -11.54 -4.30 9.45
N LEU A 46 -11.44 -3.05 9.01
CA LEU A 46 -11.09 -1.93 9.87
C LEU A 46 -12.36 -1.33 10.47
N HIS A 47 -12.42 -1.28 11.80
CA HIS A 47 -13.51 -0.71 12.57
C HIS A 47 -13.14 0.68 13.07
N LEU A 48 -14.04 1.63 12.87
CA LEU A 48 -13.93 3.01 13.35
C LEU A 48 -15.24 3.41 14.08
N PRO A 49 -15.20 4.35 15.02
CA PRO A 49 -16.43 4.84 15.66
C PRO A 49 -17.36 5.54 14.64
N PRO A 50 -18.68 5.64 14.90
CA PRO A 50 -19.43 5.04 16.00
C PRO A 50 -19.94 3.62 15.69
N LYS A 51 -19.16 2.78 14.97
CA LYS A 51 -19.43 1.41 14.44
C LYS A 51 -19.45 1.35 12.90
N ARG A 52 -18.53 2.06 12.25
CA ARG A 52 -18.33 2.01 10.81
C ARG A 52 -17.27 0.96 10.48
N THR A 53 -17.52 0.16 9.44
CA THR A 53 -16.55 -0.83 8.94
C THR A 53 -15.99 -0.42 7.59
N PHE A 54 -14.73 -0.77 7.36
CA PHE A 54 -14.00 -0.45 6.16
C PHE A 54 -13.24 -1.66 5.64
N THR A 55 -13.34 -1.89 4.35
CA THR A 55 -12.45 -2.78 3.59
C THR A 55 -11.13 -2.06 3.29
N ILE A 56 -9.99 -2.64 3.66
CA ILE A 56 -8.68 -2.13 3.24
C ILE A 56 -8.45 -2.51 1.76
N LEU A 57 -8.13 -1.53 0.92
CA LEU A 57 -7.97 -1.73 -0.52
C LEU A 57 -6.51 -1.74 -0.97
N GLU A 58 -5.63 -1.01 -0.28
CA GLU A 58 -4.25 -0.80 -0.72
C GLU A 58 -3.33 -0.60 0.49
N ILE A 59 -2.21 -1.33 0.50
CA ILE A 59 -1.15 -1.24 1.52
C ILE A 59 0.25 -1.23 0.90
N GLU A 60 1.23 -0.66 1.60
CA GLU A 60 2.65 -0.70 1.25
C GLU A 60 3.52 -1.17 2.42
N PHE A 61 4.46 -2.07 2.16
CA PHE A 61 5.40 -2.58 3.15
C PHE A 61 6.72 -1.80 3.13
N TYR A 62 7.23 -1.55 4.33
CA TYR A 62 8.54 -0.98 4.59
C TYR A 62 9.23 -1.81 5.68
N LEU A 63 10.37 -2.40 5.35
CA LEU A 63 11.06 -3.34 6.21
C LEU A 63 12.57 -3.10 6.22
N ARG A 64 13.14 -2.92 7.40
CA ARG A 64 14.59 -2.83 7.61
C ARG A 64 15.04 -3.91 8.58
N ASP A 65 15.82 -4.85 8.06
CA ASP A 65 16.61 -5.83 8.79
C ASP A 65 18.05 -5.72 8.29
N GLU A 66 18.90 -5.04 9.07
CA GLU A 66 20.30 -4.84 8.70
C GLU A 66 21.16 -6.08 8.90
N VAL A 67 20.75 -6.98 9.80
CA VAL A 67 21.48 -8.21 10.12
C VAL A 67 21.42 -9.18 8.93
N ASN A 68 20.29 -9.21 8.23
CA ASN A 68 20.06 -10.12 7.10
C ASN A 68 20.14 -9.41 5.73
N ASP A 69 20.86 -8.28 5.64
CA ASP A 69 21.03 -7.46 4.42
C ASP A 69 19.71 -7.09 3.71
N HIS A 70 18.65 -6.89 4.49
CA HIS A 70 17.38 -6.32 4.02
C HIS A 70 17.20 -4.88 4.52
N CYS A 71 18.07 -3.98 4.08
CA CYS A 71 18.10 -2.57 4.48
C CYS A 71 17.23 -1.66 3.60
N ASP A 72 15.89 -1.76 3.67
CA ASP A 72 15.03 -0.86 2.87
C ASP A 72 15.23 0.61 3.29
N PRO A 73 15.79 1.46 2.40
CA PRO A 73 16.11 2.85 2.72
C PRO A 73 14.89 3.76 2.85
N PHE A 74 13.71 3.29 2.43
CA PHE A 74 12.46 4.05 2.46
C PHE A 74 11.68 3.83 3.77
N SER A 75 12.10 2.86 4.59
CA SER A 75 11.59 2.69 5.95
C SER A 75 11.84 3.94 6.79
N HIS A 76 10.89 4.26 7.68
CA HIS A 76 11.06 5.39 8.60
C HIS A 76 12.11 5.06 9.67
N GLY A 77 12.19 3.81 10.12
CA GLY A 77 13.19 3.34 11.08
C GLY A 77 12.94 3.89 12.49
N HIS A 78 11.69 4.26 12.80
CA HIS A 78 11.32 4.74 14.12
C HIS A 78 11.35 3.59 15.13
N GLU A 79 11.71 3.87 16.38
CA GLU A 79 11.74 2.86 17.46
C GLU A 79 10.38 2.16 17.64
N HIS A 80 9.28 2.86 17.38
CA HIS A 80 7.93 2.26 17.41
C HIS A 80 7.72 1.20 16.33
N GLN A 81 8.41 1.28 15.18
CA GLN A 81 8.35 0.24 14.15
C GLN A 81 9.09 -1.06 14.55
N LEU A 82 9.69 -1.14 15.74
CA LEU A 82 10.20 -2.39 16.34
C LEU A 82 9.11 -3.23 17.02
N THR A 83 7.90 -2.67 17.18
CA THR A 83 6.75 -3.40 17.75
C THR A 83 5.99 -4.16 16.67
N CYS A 84 5.06 -5.02 17.08
CA CYS A 84 4.19 -5.78 16.20
C CYS A 84 2.74 -5.62 16.65
N GLY A 85 1.83 -5.38 15.70
CA GLY A 85 0.41 -5.26 15.98
C GLY A 85 -0.02 -3.91 16.54
N GLU A 86 0.73 -2.83 16.29
CA GLU A 86 0.38 -1.49 16.78
C GLU A 86 0.15 -0.49 15.64
N TRP A 87 -0.73 0.48 15.88
CA TRP A 87 -0.92 1.65 15.03
C TRP A 87 0.25 2.62 15.18
N TYR A 88 0.93 2.92 14.07
CA TYR A 88 2.03 3.87 14.02
C TYR A 88 1.70 5.03 13.08
N PHE A 89 1.41 6.21 13.63
CA PHE A 89 1.32 7.43 12.83
C PHE A 89 2.71 7.95 12.47
N HIS A 90 2.91 8.36 11.21
CA HIS A 90 4.21 8.87 10.77
C HIS A 90 4.69 10.03 11.63
N HIS A 91 5.95 9.99 12.07
CA HIS A 91 6.55 11.05 12.88
C HIS A 91 7.37 12.10 12.11
N VAL A 92 7.44 13.30 12.69
CA VAL A 92 8.50 14.30 12.51
C VAL A 92 9.38 14.29 13.76
N GLY A 93 10.66 13.95 13.60
CA GLY A 93 11.53 13.71 14.74
C GLY A 93 11.06 12.51 15.57
N ARG A 94 11.33 12.54 16.87
CA ARG A 94 11.00 11.42 17.79
C ARG A 94 9.63 11.54 18.47
N PHE A 95 9.12 12.76 18.64
CA PHE A 95 7.91 13.02 19.44
C PHE A 95 6.79 13.74 18.67
N GLY A 96 7.06 14.17 17.44
CA GLY A 96 6.08 14.92 16.65
C GLY A 96 5.37 14.01 15.66
N TYR A 97 4.09 14.23 15.42
CA TYR A 97 3.36 13.58 14.32
C TYR A 97 3.45 14.40 13.04
N ARG A 98 3.51 13.74 11.88
CA ARG A 98 3.39 14.41 10.58
C ARG A 98 1.97 14.93 10.40
N GLY A 99 1.85 16.18 9.97
CA GLY A 99 0.59 16.79 9.55
C GLY A 99 0.47 16.97 8.04
N GLY A 100 -0.64 17.55 7.60
CA GLY A 100 -0.88 17.91 6.20
C GLY A 100 -0.92 16.70 5.27
N SER A 101 -0.32 16.84 4.08
CA SER A 101 -0.26 15.78 3.05
C SER A 101 0.81 14.70 3.33
N ARG A 102 1.64 14.88 4.36
CA ARG A 102 2.74 13.97 4.72
C ARG A 102 2.40 13.04 5.89
N LYS A 103 1.16 13.07 6.37
CA LYS A 103 0.67 12.15 7.40
C LYS A 103 0.31 10.81 6.76
N GLY A 104 0.49 9.75 7.54
CA GLY A 104 0.19 8.38 7.19
C GLY A 104 0.09 7.55 8.46
N ILE A 105 -0.51 6.37 8.33
CA ILE A 105 -0.66 5.41 9.42
C ILE A 105 -0.19 4.05 8.92
N ASP A 106 0.69 3.43 9.72
CA ASP A 106 1.20 2.10 9.48
C ASP A 106 0.64 1.13 10.53
N ILE A 107 0.57 -0.15 10.17
CA ILE A 107 0.55 -1.27 11.13
C ILE A 107 1.99 -1.71 11.36
N THR A 108 2.43 -1.79 12.61
CA THR A 108 3.79 -2.27 12.92
C THR A 108 3.85 -3.80 12.83
N PHE A 109 4.96 -4.32 12.33
CA PHE A 109 5.23 -5.76 12.23
C PHE A 109 6.71 -6.09 12.51
N GLY A 110 7.39 -5.20 13.22
CA GLY A 110 8.79 -5.34 13.57
C GLY A 110 9.05 -6.33 14.71
N SER A 111 10.30 -6.38 15.12
CA SER A 111 10.78 -7.33 16.13
C SER A 111 11.96 -6.72 16.89
N LYS A 112 11.70 -6.15 18.07
CA LYS A 112 12.74 -5.53 18.92
C LYS A 112 13.91 -6.48 19.25
N ASN A 113 13.60 -7.72 19.62
CA ASN A 113 14.60 -8.75 19.94
C ASN A 113 15.51 -9.13 18.74
N ARG A 114 15.01 -8.99 17.50
CA ARG A 114 15.78 -9.23 16.27
C ARG A 114 16.28 -7.93 15.63
N ASN A 115 16.01 -6.78 16.24
CA ASN A 115 16.30 -5.46 15.69
C ASN A 115 15.73 -5.23 14.26
N ILE A 116 14.50 -5.67 14.03
CA ILE A 116 13.81 -5.53 12.73
C ILE A 116 12.76 -4.44 12.83
N TYR A 117 12.81 -3.47 11.92
CA TYR A 117 11.83 -2.40 11.82
C TYR A 117 10.83 -2.72 10.71
N GLY A 118 9.53 -2.74 11.01
CA GLY A 118 8.47 -3.04 10.06
C GLY A 118 7.29 -2.08 10.18
N GLY A 119 6.86 -1.49 9.05
CA GLY A 119 5.63 -0.73 8.93
C GLY A 119 4.84 -1.04 7.66
N ILE A 120 3.53 -1.25 7.80
CA ILE A 120 2.58 -1.49 6.70
C ILE A 120 1.69 -0.27 6.55
N LEU A 121 2.03 0.61 5.61
CA LEU A 121 1.29 1.83 5.34
C LEU A 121 -0.08 1.52 4.73
N ILE A 122 -1.16 1.98 5.37
CA ILE A 122 -2.50 1.93 4.78
C ILE A 122 -2.67 3.10 3.82
N ARG A 123 -3.03 2.80 2.57
CA ARG A 123 -3.11 3.78 1.49
C ARG A 123 -4.51 4.04 1.01
N ALA A 124 -5.35 3.01 0.98
CA ALA A 124 -6.73 3.17 0.59
C ALA A 124 -7.63 2.26 1.40
N ILE A 125 -8.78 2.80 1.80
CA ILE A 125 -9.86 2.07 2.43
C ILE A 125 -11.16 2.37 1.67
N ARG A 126 -12.11 1.45 1.74
CA ARG A 126 -13.47 1.68 1.26
C ARG A 126 -14.42 1.49 2.41
N ASP A 127 -15.29 2.46 2.57
CA ASP A 127 -16.39 2.41 3.51
C ASP A 127 -17.42 1.37 3.08
N ASP A 128 -17.72 0.38 3.94
CA ASP A 128 -18.57 -0.74 3.55
C ASP A 128 -20.06 -0.33 3.41
N GLU A 129 -20.51 0.69 4.14
CA GLU A 129 -21.89 1.18 4.06
C GLU A 129 -22.13 2.04 2.82
N THR A 130 -21.20 2.96 2.52
CA THR A 130 -21.38 3.98 1.47
C THR A 130 -20.69 3.64 0.16
N ASN A 131 -19.81 2.63 0.16
CA ASN A 131 -18.89 2.29 -0.92
C ASN A 131 -17.94 3.43 -1.33
N GLN A 132 -17.82 4.47 -0.50
CA GLN A 132 -16.89 5.56 -0.76
C GLN A 132 -15.46 5.05 -0.62
N VAL A 133 -14.64 5.26 -1.65
CA VAL A 133 -13.20 4.98 -1.62
C VAL A 133 -12.47 6.21 -1.09
N ILE A 134 -11.71 6.01 -0.01
CA ILE A 134 -10.82 7.00 0.57
C ILE A 134 -9.39 6.61 0.17
N GLU A 135 -8.80 7.37 -0.76
CA GLU A 135 -7.52 7.03 -1.38
C GLU A 135 -6.42 8.06 -1.10
N GLY A 136 -5.41 7.63 -0.36
CA GLY A 136 -4.21 8.36 0.00
C GLY A 136 -3.95 8.25 1.50
N PRO A 137 -2.70 7.98 1.93
CA PRO A 137 -2.35 7.87 3.36
C PRO A 137 -2.89 9.01 4.23
N SER A 138 -2.75 10.24 3.74
CA SER A 138 -3.21 11.42 4.47
C SER A 138 -4.72 11.46 4.63
N LEU A 139 -5.47 11.04 3.60
CA LEU A 139 -6.94 11.04 3.63
C LEU A 139 -7.49 9.90 4.48
N VAL A 140 -6.80 8.76 4.52
CA VAL A 140 -7.11 7.67 5.46
C VAL A 140 -6.99 8.19 6.90
N VAL A 141 -5.89 8.88 7.22
CA VAL A 141 -5.71 9.51 8.54
C VAL A 141 -6.81 10.55 8.81
N ASP A 142 -7.13 11.43 7.85
CA ASP A 142 -8.22 12.40 8.02
C ASP A 142 -9.55 11.74 8.33
N LYS A 143 -9.88 10.63 7.65
CA LYS A 143 -11.11 9.89 7.91
C LYS A 143 -11.15 9.27 9.30
N ILE A 144 -10.02 8.76 9.79
CA ILE A 144 -9.88 8.26 11.17
C ILE A 144 -10.11 9.39 12.17
N LEU A 145 -9.48 10.55 11.96
CA LEU A 145 -9.61 11.71 12.86
C LEU A 145 -11.04 12.27 12.88
N GLU A 146 -11.70 12.34 11.72
CA GLU A 146 -13.11 12.72 11.58
C GLU A 146 -14.01 11.79 12.40
N LEU A 147 -13.88 10.47 12.20
CA LEU A 147 -14.73 9.47 12.86
C LEU A 147 -14.44 9.30 14.36
N CYS A 148 -13.24 9.68 14.81
CA CYS A 148 -12.90 9.72 16.23
C CYS A 148 -13.24 11.06 16.91
N ASP A 149 -13.81 12.01 16.17
CA ASP A 149 -14.17 13.36 16.63
C ASP A 149 -12.97 14.10 17.25
N VAL A 150 -11.88 14.19 16.49
CA VAL A 150 -10.64 14.86 16.91
C VAL A 150 -9.97 15.72 15.83
N ASP A 151 -10.49 15.71 14.60
CA ASP A 151 -9.96 16.48 13.48
C ASP A 151 -9.92 18.00 13.75
N GLN A 152 -10.96 18.54 14.41
CA GLN A 152 -11.02 19.93 14.86
C GLN A 152 -10.48 20.14 16.29
N GLN A 153 -10.07 19.07 16.98
CA GLN A 153 -9.76 19.09 18.42
C GLN A 153 -8.29 18.77 18.75
N GLY A 154 -7.39 18.89 17.78
CA GLY A 154 -5.94 18.68 17.95
C GLY A 154 -5.36 17.49 17.17
N GLY A 155 -6.17 16.83 16.34
CA GLY A 155 -5.73 15.83 15.37
C GLY A 155 -5.07 14.60 16.01
N ILE A 156 -4.00 14.10 15.37
CA ILE A 156 -3.32 12.85 15.75
C ILE A 156 -2.88 12.88 17.22
N ARG A 157 -2.35 14.01 17.69
CA ARG A 157 -1.90 14.13 19.08
C ARG A 157 -3.04 13.91 20.06
N LYS A 158 -4.18 14.58 19.84
CA LYS A 158 -5.37 14.41 20.68
C LYS A 158 -5.89 12.97 20.64
N LEU A 159 -5.87 12.35 19.46
CA LEU A 159 -6.26 10.96 19.28
C LEU A 159 -5.40 10.05 20.17
N VAL A 160 -4.09 10.07 19.98
CA VAL A 160 -3.17 9.13 20.62
C VAL A 160 -3.03 9.40 22.12
N GLU A 161 -2.80 10.66 22.52
CA GLU A 161 -2.48 10.99 23.90
C GLU A 161 -3.72 11.03 24.80
N VAL A 162 -4.89 11.42 24.26
CA VAL A 162 -6.09 11.65 25.08
C VAL A 162 -7.18 10.59 24.85
N LYS A 163 -7.57 10.34 23.59
CA LYS A 163 -8.65 9.38 23.31
C LYS A 163 -8.14 7.94 23.52
N TRP A 164 -6.97 7.63 22.99
CA TRP A 164 -6.34 6.31 23.09
C TRP A 164 -5.49 6.15 24.34
N LYS A 165 -5.12 7.24 25.05
CA LYS A 165 -4.29 7.20 26.27
C LYS A 165 -2.97 6.43 26.09
N GLY A 166 -2.38 6.53 24.89
CA GLY A 166 -1.15 5.81 24.53
C GLY A 166 -1.33 4.34 24.12
N GLN A 167 -2.54 3.80 24.21
CA GLN A 167 -2.85 2.45 23.72
C GLN A 167 -2.90 2.45 22.20
N SER A 168 -2.17 1.56 21.54
CA SER A 168 -2.04 1.56 20.07
C SER A 168 -2.28 0.19 19.44
N GLY A 169 -2.67 -0.82 20.21
CA GLY A 169 -2.98 -2.15 19.70
C GLY A 169 -4.04 -2.10 18.60
N ILE A 170 -3.83 -2.87 17.54
CA ILE A 170 -4.71 -2.93 16.38
C ILE A 170 -5.88 -3.89 16.56
N SER A 171 -5.94 -4.68 17.63
CA SER A 171 -7.01 -5.65 17.87
C SER A 171 -7.60 -5.44 19.26
N THR A 172 -8.90 -5.71 19.40
CA THR A 172 -9.60 -5.63 20.69
C THR A 172 -9.08 -6.61 21.73
N ASN A 173 -8.45 -7.70 21.30
CA ASN A 173 -7.94 -8.74 22.19
C ASN A 173 -6.54 -8.42 22.73
N MET A 174 -5.91 -7.34 22.27
CA MET A 174 -4.60 -6.92 22.76
C MET A 174 -4.72 -6.13 24.06
N GLU A 175 -3.79 -6.36 25.00
CA GLU A 175 -3.76 -5.64 26.30
C GLU A 175 -3.64 -4.12 26.13
N ASN A 176 -2.93 -3.68 25.09
CA ASN A 176 -2.74 -2.28 24.71
C ASN A 176 -3.76 -1.80 23.66
N SER A 177 -4.92 -2.45 23.55
CA SER A 177 -6.00 -2.04 22.66
C SER A 177 -6.51 -0.64 22.99
N ASN A 178 -6.79 0.17 21.97
CA ASN A 178 -7.40 1.49 22.12
C ASN A 178 -8.95 1.44 22.10
N GLY A 179 -9.54 0.29 21.75
CA GLY A 179 -10.99 0.05 21.73
C GLY A 179 -11.81 0.85 20.70
N LEU A 180 -11.19 1.76 19.93
CA LEU A 180 -11.89 2.65 19.00
C LEU A 180 -11.57 2.34 17.55
N VAL A 181 -10.30 2.10 17.25
CA VAL A 181 -9.77 1.85 15.92
C VAL A 181 -9.05 0.52 15.95
N TYR A 182 -9.65 -0.50 15.35
CA TYR A 182 -9.14 -1.87 15.40
C TYR A 182 -9.46 -2.65 14.14
N LEU A 183 -8.74 -3.73 13.94
CA LEU A 183 -8.96 -4.75 12.92
C LEU A 183 -9.71 -5.91 13.56
N GLU A 184 -10.69 -6.43 12.84
CA GLU A 184 -11.38 -7.66 13.17
C GLU A 184 -11.09 -8.69 12.06
N LYS A 185 -10.80 -9.94 12.45
CA LYS A 185 -10.66 -11.03 11.49
C LYS A 185 -12.05 -11.43 11.00
N ILE A 186 -12.20 -11.58 9.68
CA ILE A 186 -13.40 -12.12 9.07
C ILE A 186 -13.18 -13.61 8.88
N ASP A 187 -13.99 -14.44 9.54
CA ASP A 187 -14.08 -15.87 9.27
C ASP A 187 -15.01 -16.13 8.07
N ASP A 188 -14.72 -17.16 7.28
CA ASP A 188 -15.44 -17.46 6.03
C ASP A 188 -16.96 -17.67 6.23
N GLU A 189 -17.42 -18.03 7.43
CA GLU A 189 -18.86 -18.11 7.76
C GLU A 189 -19.53 -16.73 7.85
N ASN A 190 -18.80 -15.70 8.31
CA ASN A 190 -19.27 -14.31 8.40
C ASN A 190 -19.17 -13.55 7.07
N ALA A 191 -18.45 -14.08 6.08
CA ALA A 191 -18.33 -13.50 4.74
C ALA A 191 -19.69 -13.44 4.00
N ASN A 192 -20.63 -14.32 4.35
CA ASN A 192 -21.97 -14.36 3.75
C ASN A 192 -22.86 -13.15 4.10
N ASN A 193 -22.49 -12.33 5.10
CA ASN A 193 -23.19 -11.09 5.45
C ASN A 193 -22.59 -9.83 4.82
N VAL A 194 -21.44 -9.94 4.13
CA VAL A 194 -20.87 -8.82 3.37
C VAL A 194 -21.43 -8.89 1.95
N ASP A 195 -22.29 -7.94 1.60
CA ASP A 195 -22.89 -7.88 0.27
C ASP A 195 -21.82 -7.60 -0.81
N MET A 196 -21.25 -8.68 -1.34
CA MET A 196 -20.26 -8.67 -2.42
C MET A 196 -20.82 -8.08 -3.74
N SER A 197 -22.15 -7.99 -3.90
CA SER A 197 -22.78 -7.40 -5.08
C SER A 197 -22.55 -5.88 -5.16
N MET A 198 -22.32 -5.20 -4.03
CA MET A 198 -22.06 -3.76 -3.98
C MET A 198 -20.59 -3.40 -4.24
N ILE A 199 -19.68 -4.36 -4.08
CA ILE A 199 -18.23 -4.18 -4.26
C ILE A 199 -17.86 -3.91 -5.73
N ILE A 200 -18.66 -4.46 -6.65
CA ILE A 200 -18.41 -4.48 -8.10
C ILE A 200 -19.26 -3.40 -8.81
N GLY A 201 -20.32 -2.90 -8.16
CA GLY A 201 -21.26 -1.96 -8.75
C GLY A 201 -20.82 -0.49 -8.68
N LYS A 202 -20.09 0.02 -9.69
CA LYS A 202 -20.13 1.46 -9.99
C LYS A 202 -21.49 1.83 -10.61
N LYS A 203 -22.56 1.88 -9.80
CA LYS A 203 -23.76 2.63 -10.18
C LYS A 203 -23.43 4.12 -10.06
N ARG A 204 -23.29 4.78 -11.21
CA ARG A 204 -23.11 6.23 -11.35
C ARG A 204 -24.29 6.96 -10.69
N ARG A 205 -24.21 7.28 -9.40
CA ARG A 205 -25.15 8.21 -8.77
C ARG A 205 -24.83 9.62 -9.25
N LYS A 206 -25.66 10.13 -10.17
CA LYS A 206 -25.86 11.57 -10.35
C LYS A 206 -26.49 12.07 -9.05
N ASN A 207 -25.68 12.73 -8.22
CA ASN A 207 -26.05 13.84 -7.34
C ASN A 207 -24.83 14.15 -6.48
N ALA A 208 -23.99 15.07 -6.96
CA ALA A 208 -22.97 15.69 -6.14
C ALA A 208 -23.68 16.68 -5.21
N THR A 209 -23.80 16.36 -3.93
CA THR A 209 -23.86 17.41 -2.91
C THR A 209 -22.44 17.88 -2.74
N VAL A 210 -22.14 18.98 -3.41
CA VAL A 210 -20.84 19.64 -3.41
C VAL A 210 -20.57 20.15 -1.98
N VAL A 211 -19.69 19.49 -1.23
CA VAL A 211 -18.97 20.16 -0.15
C VAL A 211 -17.80 20.87 -0.82
N THR A 212 -18.00 22.15 -1.13
CA THR A 212 -16.98 23.04 -1.68
C THR A 212 -15.93 23.30 -0.60
N SER A 213 -14.73 22.75 -0.78
CA SER A 213 -13.53 23.37 -0.21
C SER A 213 -13.24 24.67 -0.98
N PRO A 214 -12.86 25.79 -0.34
CA PRO A 214 -12.83 27.11 -1.00
C PRO A 214 -11.73 27.33 -2.05
N PHE A 215 -10.96 26.32 -2.43
CA PHE A 215 -9.67 26.53 -3.10
C PHE A 215 -9.54 26.08 -4.56
N PHE A 216 -10.60 25.60 -5.23
CA PHE A 216 -10.48 25.26 -6.65
C PHE A 216 -11.79 25.46 -7.43
N THR A 217 -11.82 26.45 -8.32
CA THR A 217 -12.78 26.59 -9.41
C THR A 217 -12.03 26.60 -10.73
N GLN A 218 -12.35 25.69 -11.65
CA GLN A 218 -13.16 25.96 -12.85
C GLN A 218 -12.94 24.90 -13.96
N ALA A 219 -14.05 24.61 -14.65
CA ALA A 219 -14.19 24.03 -15.99
C ALA A 219 -13.75 22.56 -16.22
N PHE A 220 -14.72 21.69 -16.50
CA PHE A 220 -14.94 21.20 -17.87
C PHE A 220 -16.26 20.44 -17.95
N SER A 221 -17.12 20.88 -18.88
CA SER A 221 -18.33 20.16 -19.28
C SER A 221 -18.19 19.69 -20.73
N LYS A 222 -18.66 18.46 -20.97
CA LYS A 222 -19.33 17.90 -22.17
C LYS A 222 -18.73 16.60 -22.71
N ARG A 223 -19.66 15.69 -23.03
CA ARG A 223 -19.61 14.54 -23.99
C ARG A 223 -18.88 13.29 -23.44
N ILE A 224 -19.39 12.05 -23.45
CA ILE A 224 -20.18 11.29 -24.45
C ILE A 224 -21.01 10.16 -23.78
N LYS A 225 -22.13 9.79 -24.42
CA LYS A 225 -22.97 8.59 -24.23
C LYS A 225 -22.28 7.35 -24.86
N LYS A 226 -22.27 6.18 -24.20
CA LYS A 226 -22.64 4.89 -24.83
C LYS A 226 -22.64 3.70 -23.84
N ASP A 227 -23.73 2.94 -23.97
CA ASP A 227 -23.94 1.49 -23.85
C ASP A 227 -23.57 0.74 -22.56
N TYR A 228 -24.61 0.22 -21.92
CA TYR A 228 -24.61 -0.62 -20.72
C TYR A 228 -24.61 -2.10 -21.13
N HIS A 229 -23.75 -2.91 -20.51
CA HIS A 229 -23.97 -4.34 -20.30
C HIS A 229 -24.04 -4.59 -18.79
N GLU A 230 -25.14 -5.19 -18.33
CA GLU A 230 -25.26 -5.76 -16.97
C GLU A 230 -24.26 -6.91 -16.85
N ASP A 231 -23.28 -6.78 -15.96
CA ASP A 231 -22.35 -7.86 -15.64
C ASP A 231 -22.90 -8.70 -14.47
N SER A 232 -23.07 -10.00 -14.70
CA SER A 232 -23.76 -10.95 -13.82
C SER A 232 -22.85 -11.54 -12.73
N SER A 233 -21.90 -10.78 -12.22
CA SER A 233 -20.86 -11.27 -11.29
C SER A 233 -21.24 -11.10 -9.79
N MET A 234 -22.49 -11.41 -9.44
CA MET A 234 -22.96 -11.46 -8.04
C MET A 234 -22.56 -12.79 -7.40
N ASN A 235 -21.87 -12.75 -6.25
CA ASN A 235 -21.34 -13.87 -5.44
C ASN A 235 -19.95 -14.40 -5.82
N ARG A 236 -18.90 -13.64 -5.49
CA ARG A 236 -17.55 -14.21 -5.36
C ARG A 236 -17.17 -14.30 -3.89
N SER A 237 -16.68 -15.46 -3.47
CA SER A 237 -16.09 -15.65 -2.13
C SER A 237 -14.87 -14.73 -1.94
N THR A 238 -14.56 -14.36 -0.70
CA THR A 238 -13.34 -13.57 -0.34
C THR A 238 -12.05 -14.27 -0.81
N SER A 239 -12.07 -15.60 -0.92
CA SER A 239 -10.98 -16.42 -1.48
C SER A 239 -10.78 -16.22 -2.99
N GLU A 240 -11.82 -15.80 -3.72
CA GLU A 240 -11.78 -15.57 -5.18
C GLU A 240 -11.31 -14.16 -5.56
N LEU A 241 -11.19 -13.24 -4.59
CA LEU A 241 -10.59 -11.95 -4.88
C LEU A 241 -9.18 -12.16 -5.45
N VAL A 242 -8.69 -11.23 -6.25
CA VAL A 242 -7.34 -11.36 -6.82
C VAL A 242 -6.46 -10.32 -6.16
N LEU A 243 -5.49 -10.79 -5.38
CA LEU A 243 -4.44 -9.95 -4.82
C LEU A 243 -3.47 -9.56 -5.93
N TYR A 244 -3.24 -8.26 -6.08
CA TYR A 244 -2.28 -7.71 -7.03
C TYR A 244 -1.14 -7.02 -6.29
N SER A 245 0.02 -6.95 -6.93
CA SER A 245 1.18 -6.22 -6.42
C SER A 245 1.78 -5.29 -7.48
N SER A 246 2.51 -4.28 -7.03
CA SER A 246 3.27 -3.36 -7.89
C SER A 246 4.41 -2.69 -7.12
N PRO A 247 5.31 -1.93 -7.79
CA PRO A 247 6.19 -1.00 -7.10
C PRO A 247 5.41 0.03 -6.28
N ARG A 248 6.04 0.51 -5.21
CA ARG A 248 5.46 1.51 -4.30
C ARG A 248 5.31 2.89 -4.95
N VAL A 249 4.33 3.65 -4.48
CA VAL A 249 4.01 4.99 -4.97
C VAL A 249 4.91 6.03 -4.33
N GLY A 250 5.45 6.93 -5.14
CA GLY A 250 6.22 8.09 -4.66
C GLY A 250 7.70 7.84 -4.42
N LEU A 251 8.18 6.61 -4.67
CA LEU A 251 9.62 6.32 -4.68
C LEU A 251 10.25 6.76 -6.00
N THR A 252 11.35 7.50 -5.92
CA THR A 252 12.05 8.08 -7.08
C THR A 252 13.56 8.06 -6.87
N LEU A 253 14.34 8.29 -7.94
CA LEU A 253 15.79 8.50 -7.87
C LEU A 253 16.18 9.98 -7.75
N PHE A 254 15.19 10.89 -7.72
CA PHE A 254 15.44 12.32 -7.56
C PHE A 254 16.16 12.65 -6.24
N ASN A 255 15.78 11.98 -5.15
CA ASN A 255 16.52 12.09 -3.89
C ASN A 255 17.75 11.17 -3.96
N THR A 256 18.93 11.74 -3.71
CA THR A 256 20.21 11.03 -3.71
C THR A 256 20.59 10.48 -2.34
N GLN A 257 19.74 10.68 -1.33
CA GLN A 257 19.93 10.18 0.03
C GLN A 257 18.81 9.20 0.46
N PRO A 258 19.16 8.02 1.00
CA PRO A 258 20.50 7.43 0.99
C PRO A 258 20.95 7.15 -0.46
N SER A 259 22.18 6.66 -0.65
CA SER A 259 22.81 6.58 -1.98
C SER A 259 21.90 5.99 -3.08
N PRO A 260 22.03 6.41 -4.35
CA PRO A 260 21.25 5.85 -5.45
C PRO A 260 21.29 4.32 -5.50
N SER A 261 22.45 3.70 -5.27
CA SER A 261 22.59 2.24 -5.24
C SER A 261 21.73 1.58 -4.17
N CYS A 262 21.67 2.14 -2.96
CA CYS A 262 20.78 1.64 -1.91
C CYS A 262 19.31 1.76 -2.31
N ARG A 263 18.93 2.88 -2.93
CA ARG A 263 17.54 3.13 -3.38
C ARG A 263 17.13 2.18 -4.50
N LEU A 264 18.03 1.90 -5.45
CA LEU A 264 17.79 1.02 -6.59
C LEU A 264 17.38 -0.40 -6.14
N ARG A 265 18.01 -0.93 -5.09
CA ARG A 265 17.68 -2.26 -4.51
C ARG A 265 16.20 -2.43 -4.13
N TYR A 266 15.49 -1.33 -3.85
CA TYR A 266 14.13 -1.33 -3.31
C TYR A 266 13.10 -0.54 -4.13
N LEU A 267 13.55 0.18 -5.16
CA LEU A 267 12.73 1.11 -5.94
C LEU A 267 11.59 0.40 -6.67
N LEU A 268 11.89 -0.75 -7.28
CA LEU A 268 10.94 -1.53 -8.08
C LEU A 268 10.40 -2.77 -7.36
N LYS A 269 10.78 -2.99 -6.09
CA LYS A 269 10.29 -4.16 -5.35
C LYS A 269 8.76 -4.11 -5.24
N PRO A 270 8.06 -5.25 -5.45
CA PRO A 270 6.60 -5.31 -5.51
C PRO A 270 5.95 -5.29 -4.12
N TYR A 271 6.33 -4.32 -3.28
CA TYR A 271 5.92 -4.21 -1.88
C TYR A 271 4.66 -3.35 -1.67
N ARG A 272 3.94 -3.04 -2.75
CA ARG A 272 2.61 -2.45 -2.72
C ARG A 272 1.60 -3.51 -3.13
N PHE A 273 0.62 -3.77 -2.28
CA PHE A 273 -0.43 -4.76 -2.51
C PHE A 273 -1.80 -4.10 -2.52
N PHE A 274 -2.68 -4.57 -3.39
CA PHE A 274 -4.02 -4.01 -3.52
C PHE A 274 -5.05 -4.98 -4.08
N LEU A 275 -6.30 -4.66 -3.79
CA LEU A 275 -7.49 -5.24 -4.41
C LEU A 275 -8.13 -4.21 -5.36
N PHE A 276 -8.91 -4.70 -6.33
CA PHE A 276 -9.72 -3.86 -7.23
C PHE A 276 -8.97 -2.68 -7.87
N PRO A 277 -7.94 -2.93 -8.72
CA PRO A 277 -7.11 -1.85 -9.28
C PRO A 277 -7.90 -0.73 -10.00
N HIS A 278 -9.07 -1.04 -10.56
CA HIS A 278 -9.98 -0.06 -11.19
C HIS A 278 -10.62 0.97 -10.24
N LEU A 279 -10.48 0.78 -8.92
CA LEU A 279 -10.92 1.74 -7.89
C LEU A 279 -9.82 2.75 -7.51
N LEU A 280 -8.56 2.47 -7.86
CA LEU A 280 -7.41 3.30 -7.47
C LEU A 280 -7.06 4.32 -8.56
N ASN A 281 -6.87 5.58 -8.16
CA ASN A 281 -6.48 6.68 -9.04
C ASN A 281 -4.99 7.06 -8.89
N LYS A 282 -4.36 6.72 -7.78
CA LYS A 282 -2.94 7.01 -7.49
C LYS A 282 -2.05 5.86 -7.92
N GLY A 283 -0.87 6.21 -8.43
CA GLY A 283 0.12 5.21 -8.86
C GLY A 283 -0.34 4.37 -10.06
N LYS A 284 -1.05 4.97 -11.02
CA LYS A 284 -1.56 4.26 -12.21
C LYS A 284 -0.47 3.57 -13.01
N MET A 285 0.70 4.19 -13.15
CA MET A 285 1.80 3.58 -13.90
C MET A 285 2.41 2.41 -13.14
N GLN A 286 2.55 2.51 -11.82
CA GLN A 286 2.94 1.38 -10.95
C GLN A 286 1.96 0.21 -11.14
N ILE A 287 0.64 0.47 -11.11
CA ILE A 287 -0.39 -0.56 -11.36
C ILE A 287 -0.18 -1.20 -12.73
N VAL A 288 0.00 -0.41 -13.80
CA VAL A 288 0.26 -0.94 -15.15
C VAL A 288 1.50 -1.84 -15.15
N ILE A 289 2.60 -1.41 -14.54
CA ILE A 289 3.83 -2.18 -14.45
C ILE A 289 3.61 -3.52 -13.73
N GLY A 290 3.01 -3.50 -12.53
CA GLY A 290 2.78 -4.71 -11.74
C GLY A 290 1.79 -5.68 -12.39
N LEU A 291 0.71 -5.18 -12.99
CA LEU A 291 -0.24 -6.02 -13.73
C LEU A 291 0.40 -6.61 -14.99
N TYR A 292 1.23 -5.84 -15.70
CA TYR A 292 1.91 -6.35 -16.90
C TYR A 292 2.97 -7.39 -16.55
N GLU A 293 3.66 -7.27 -15.41
CA GLU A 293 4.56 -8.32 -14.89
C GLU A 293 3.81 -9.64 -14.71
N ARG A 294 2.58 -9.59 -14.18
CA ARG A 294 1.74 -10.78 -13.97
C ARG A 294 1.16 -11.36 -15.25
N PHE A 295 0.58 -10.50 -16.09
CA PHE A 295 -0.25 -10.97 -17.22
C PHE A 295 0.50 -11.08 -18.54
N LYS A 296 1.56 -10.27 -18.73
CA LYS A 296 2.25 -10.09 -20.02
C LYS A 296 1.30 -9.81 -21.20
N ASN A 297 0.14 -9.23 -20.91
CA ASN A 297 -0.93 -9.00 -21.87
C ASN A 297 -1.57 -7.63 -21.63
N ILE A 298 -1.55 -6.78 -22.66
CA ILE A 298 -2.02 -5.39 -22.59
C ILE A 298 -3.53 -5.31 -22.33
N ASP A 299 -4.32 -6.17 -22.96
CA ASP A 299 -5.78 -6.14 -22.86
C ASP A 299 -6.22 -6.52 -21.44
N LYS A 300 -5.63 -7.57 -20.86
CA LYS A 300 -5.87 -7.97 -19.46
C LYS A 300 -5.49 -6.87 -18.46
N VAL A 301 -4.39 -6.16 -18.71
CA VAL A 301 -3.97 -5.02 -17.87
C VAL A 301 -4.97 -3.88 -17.97
N SER A 302 -5.41 -3.55 -19.20
CA SER A 302 -6.38 -2.49 -19.47
C SER A 302 -7.72 -2.78 -18.77
N GLU A 303 -8.21 -4.01 -18.92
CA GLU A 303 -9.44 -4.50 -18.30
C GLU A 303 -9.37 -4.44 -16.76
N ALA A 304 -8.37 -5.09 -16.15
CA ALA A 304 -8.28 -5.18 -14.68
C ALA A 304 -8.12 -3.80 -14.01
N SER A 305 -7.35 -2.89 -14.63
CA SER A 305 -7.08 -1.56 -14.08
C SER A 305 -8.08 -0.48 -14.49
N ASN A 306 -8.95 -0.76 -15.46
CA ASN A 306 -9.79 0.25 -16.11
C ASN A 306 -8.98 1.45 -16.62
N ILE A 307 -7.77 1.19 -17.13
CA ILE A 307 -6.90 2.17 -17.81
C ILE A 307 -7.00 1.91 -19.30
N SER A 308 -7.13 2.96 -20.12
CA SER A 308 -7.28 2.78 -21.56
C SER A 308 -6.11 2.01 -22.17
N ARG A 309 -6.42 1.10 -23.11
CA ARG A 309 -5.44 0.29 -23.84
C ARG A 309 -4.26 1.13 -24.37
N SER A 310 -4.55 2.28 -24.97
CA SER A 310 -3.55 3.22 -25.49
C SER A 310 -2.57 3.75 -24.43
N VAL A 311 -3.03 3.95 -23.18
CA VAL A 311 -2.17 4.39 -22.07
C VAL A 311 -1.29 3.23 -21.60
N VAL A 312 -1.85 2.02 -21.51
CA VAL A 312 -1.11 0.80 -21.18
C VAL A 312 0.00 0.57 -22.22
N GLU A 313 -0.35 0.57 -23.50
CA GLU A 313 0.60 0.41 -24.62
C GLU A 313 1.75 1.42 -24.54
N ARG A 314 1.42 2.69 -24.31
CA ARG A 314 2.43 3.75 -24.17
C ARG A 314 3.34 3.49 -22.98
N CYS A 315 2.82 3.12 -21.81
CA CYS A 315 3.69 2.81 -20.67
C CYS A 315 4.63 1.64 -20.96
N ILE A 316 4.13 0.57 -21.59
CA ILE A 316 4.98 -0.58 -21.96
C ILE A 316 6.03 -0.16 -23.00
N LYS A 317 5.66 0.65 -23.99
CA LYS A 317 6.61 1.21 -24.97
C LYS A 317 7.74 2.02 -24.32
N GLU A 318 7.40 2.92 -23.39
CA GLU A 318 8.38 3.74 -22.67
C GLU A 318 9.30 2.89 -21.78
N MET A 319 8.73 1.88 -21.10
CA MET A 319 9.50 0.91 -20.32
C MET A 319 10.47 0.13 -21.20
N THR A 320 10.03 -0.40 -22.35
CA THR A 320 10.90 -1.10 -23.30
C THR A 320 12.01 -0.19 -23.84
N ALA A 321 11.68 1.08 -24.16
CA ALA A 321 12.69 2.05 -24.60
C ALA A 321 13.76 2.30 -23.52
N GLY A 322 13.34 2.42 -22.26
CA GLY A 322 14.26 2.54 -21.12
C GLY A 322 15.12 1.28 -20.92
N MET A 323 14.55 0.10 -21.12
CA MET A 323 15.27 -1.18 -20.98
C MET A 323 16.35 -1.36 -22.06
N ASN A 324 16.11 -0.87 -23.28
CA ASN A 324 17.09 -0.97 -24.37
C ASN A 324 18.17 0.11 -24.22
N ASN A 325 17.77 1.37 -24.10
CA ASN A 325 18.63 2.53 -24.32
C ASN A 325 18.74 3.48 -23.12
N GLY A 326 18.03 3.21 -22.02
CA GLY A 326 17.99 4.10 -20.86
C GLY A 326 19.30 4.12 -20.07
N ASN A 327 19.60 5.27 -19.48
CA ASN A 327 20.68 5.46 -18.51
C ASN A 327 20.09 5.85 -17.15
N ILE A 328 20.40 5.09 -16.10
CA ILE A 328 19.88 5.36 -14.75
C ILE A 328 20.23 6.76 -14.24
N ASN A 329 21.38 7.32 -14.67
CA ASN A 329 21.85 8.63 -14.24
C ASN A 329 20.95 9.78 -14.71
N ASP A 330 20.13 9.56 -15.74
CA ASP A 330 19.17 10.56 -16.22
C ASP A 330 18.05 10.83 -15.19
N PHE A 331 17.81 9.86 -14.31
CA PHE A 331 16.73 9.91 -13.31
C PHE A 331 17.22 10.29 -11.92
N VAL A 332 18.55 10.39 -11.71
CA VAL A 332 19.16 10.68 -10.41
C VAL A 332 19.27 12.19 -10.16
N GLY A 333 18.94 12.64 -8.95
CA GLY A 333 19.12 14.04 -8.56
C GLY A 333 18.12 14.98 -9.25
N LYS A 334 18.47 16.28 -9.34
CA LYS A 334 17.58 17.33 -9.88
C LYS A 334 17.03 17.08 -11.29
N LYS A 335 17.73 16.28 -12.09
CA LYS A 335 17.27 15.87 -13.43
C LYS A 335 16.00 14.98 -13.37
N GLY A 336 15.80 14.25 -12.28
CA GLY A 336 14.59 13.44 -12.02
C GLY A 336 13.44 14.19 -11.35
N ARG A 337 13.53 15.53 -11.15
CA ARG A 337 12.54 16.35 -10.43
C ARG A 337 11.32 16.64 -11.30
N GLY A 338 10.57 15.61 -11.68
CA GLY A 338 9.38 15.81 -12.50
C GLY A 338 9.04 14.64 -13.41
N THR A 339 9.35 13.40 -12.99
CA THR A 339 8.97 12.23 -13.77
C THR A 339 7.46 12.15 -13.86
N ASN A 340 6.91 12.55 -15.01
CA ASN A 340 5.53 12.25 -15.36
C ASN A 340 5.37 10.73 -15.54
N GLY A 341 4.16 10.27 -15.85
CA GLY A 341 3.91 8.82 -15.98
C GLY A 341 4.82 8.11 -17.00
N ASN A 342 5.15 8.78 -18.11
CA ASN A 342 6.01 8.21 -19.15
C ASN A 342 7.46 8.12 -18.68
N ASP A 343 7.98 9.18 -18.06
CA ASP A 343 9.34 9.19 -17.52
C ASP A 343 9.51 8.14 -16.42
N TYR A 344 8.47 7.91 -15.61
CA TYR A 344 8.45 6.81 -14.66
C TYR A 344 8.55 5.45 -15.37
N CYS A 345 7.73 5.18 -16.40
CA CYS A 345 7.81 3.92 -17.13
C CYS A 345 9.21 3.75 -17.78
N ARG A 346 9.80 4.81 -18.33
CA ARG A 346 11.17 4.77 -18.88
C ARG A 346 12.23 4.52 -17.82
N MET A 347 12.11 5.14 -16.64
CA MET A 347 12.98 4.88 -15.48
C MET A 347 12.90 3.42 -15.06
N VAL A 348 11.70 2.83 -14.99
CA VAL A 348 11.52 1.40 -14.68
C VAL A 348 12.33 0.53 -15.65
N GLY A 349 12.27 0.84 -16.95
CA GLY A 349 13.09 0.17 -17.97
C GLY A 349 14.60 0.28 -17.71
N ALA A 350 15.09 1.50 -17.48
CA ALA A 350 16.51 1.75 -17.23
C ALA A 350 17.01 1.05 -15.95
N VAL A 351 16.19 0.98 -14.90
CA VAL A 351 16.52 0.27 -13.66
C VAL A 351 16.60 -1.24 -13.89
N ARG A 352 15.66 -1.83 -14.62
CA ARG A 352 15.71 -3.27 -14.96
C ARG A 352 16.92 -3.65 -15.80
N LYS A 353 17.31 -2.76 -16.72
CA LYS A 353 18.55 -2.89 -17.48
C LYS A 353 19.75 -2.94 -16.52
N TRP A 354 19.84 -1.97 -15.61
CA TRP A 354 20.90 -1.90 -14.60
C TRP A 354 20.94 -3.14 -13.69
N GLU A 355 19.78 -3.66 -13.25
CA GLU A 355 19.70 -4.90 -12.46
C GLU A 355 20.30 -6.09 -13.22
N THR A 356 19.96 -6.23 -14.51
CA THR A 356 20.46 -7.30 -15.37
C THR A 356 21.97 -7.18 -15.61
N GLU A 357 22.46 -5.98 -15.90
CA GLU A 357 23.89 -5.70 -16.11
C GLU A 357 24.70 -5.96 -14.84
N THR A 358 24.17 -5.61 -13.67
CA THR A 358 24.83 -5.82 -12.37
C THR A 358 24.89 -7.30 -12.02
N TYR A 359 23.79 -8.03 -12.20
CA TYR A 359 23.75 -9.49 -11.97
C TYR A 359 24.76 -10.25 -12.85
N ASN A 360 24.80 -9.92 -14.14
CA ASN A 360 25.75 -10.53 -15.08
C ASN A 360 27.21 -10.22 -14.74
N LYS A 361 27.48 -9.08 -14.10
CA LYS A 361 28.83 -8.70 -13.66
C LYS A 361 29.26 -9.52 -12.45
N SER A 362 28.38 -9.71 -11.45
CA SER A 362 28.68 -10.57 -10.29
C SER A 362 28.93 -12.02 -10.68
N GLU A 363 28.19 -12.58 -11.64
CA GLU A 363 28.46 -13.96 -12.11
C GLU A 363 29.84 -14.12 -12.76
N ARG A 364 30.32 -13.10 -13.48
CA ARG A 364 31.66 -13.13 -14.12
C ARG A 364 32.81 -12.92 -13.14
N GLU A 365 32.58 -12.28 -12.00
CA GLU A 365 33.60 -12.08 -10.95
C GLU A 365 33.72 -13.32 -10.04
N HIS A 366 32.81 -14.28 -10.15
CA HIS A 366 32.80 -15.55 -9.41
C HIS A 366 33.24 -16.79 -10.24
N ILE A 367 33.58 -16.62 -11.52
CA ILE A 367 34.21 -17.62 -12.40
C ILE A 367 35.69 -17.23 -12.56
#